data_AF-L1J926-F1
#
_entry.id   AF-L1J926-F1
#
_cell.length_a   1.000
_cell.length_b   1.000
_cell.length_c   1.000
_cell.angle_alpha   90.00
_cell.angle_beta   90.00
_cell.angle_gamma   90.00
#
_symmetry.space_group_name_H-M   'P 1'
#
loop_
_entity.id
_entity.type
_entity.pdbx_description
1 polymer ?
#
loop_
_entity_poly.entity_id
_entity_poly.type
_entity_poly.pdbx_seq_one_letter_code
_entity_poly.pdbx_strand_id
1 'polypeptide(L)'
;MTVVQSYNQYGIVVNNVILPGAVLLLPKTSFLWNVNSMEDITVDSLKVLTMLSPRIEVCILGTGNRTRRPPAELISWFGDQGISLDFMDSVNAFATFNVLTQEGRVAAAACLPVEDYEKQLEALKNASGGQPPSEK
;
A
#
# COMPACT_ATOMS: atom_id res chain seq x y z
N MET A 1 -15.67 2.46 -8.68
CA MET A 1 -14.82 3.16 -7.69
C MET A 1 -14.10 2.09 -6.90
N THR A 2 -12.82 2.27 -6.64
CA THR A 2 -12.07 1.39 -5.73
C THR A 2 -12.46 1.72 -4.30
N VAL A 3 -12.87 0.73 -3.52
CA VAL A 3 -13.25 0.90 -2.11
C VAL A 3 -12.53 -0.13 -1.26
N VAL A 4 -11.84 0.35 -0.23
CA VAL A 4 -11.31 -0.51 0.82
C VAL A 4 -12.43 -0.77 1.83
N GLN A 5 -12.76 -2.04 2.06
CA GLN A 5 -13.88 -2.43 2.92
C GLN A 5 -13.39 -2.89 4.30
N SER A 6 -12.32 -3.66 4.33
CA SER A 6 -11.73 -4.20 5.55
C SER A 6 -10.29 -4.65 5.31
N TYR A 7 -9.63 -5.07 6.38
CA TYR A 7 -8.34 -5.74 6.34
C TYR A 7 -8.34 -6.83 7.40
N ASN A 8 -7.54 -7.87 7.21
CA ASN A 8 -7.38 -8.98 8.13
C ASN A 8 -6.01 -9.66 7.92
N GLN A 9 -5.77 -10.77 8.62
CA GLN A 9 -4.53 -11.53 8.53
C GLN A 9 -4.19 -12.07 7.12
N TYR A 10 -5.16 -12.10 6.20
CA TYR A 10 -4.96 -12.54 4.81
C TYR A 10 -4.70 -11.38 3.84
N GLY A 11 -4.90 -10.13 4.27
CA GLY A 11 -4.63 -8.94 3.47
C GLY A 11 -5.74 -7.89 3.54
N ILE A 12 -5.77 -7.05 2.51
CA ILE A 12 -6.70 -5.91 2.42
C ILE A 12 -7.85 -6.29 1.48
N VAL A 13 -9.08 -6.09 1.92
CA VAL A 13 -10.28 -6.36 1.11
C VAL A 13 -10.65 -5.11 0.33
N VAL A 14 -10.45 -5.18 -0.98
CA VAL A 14 -10.74 -4.10 -1.93
C VAL A 14 -11.74 -4.60 -2.96
N ASN A 15 -12.89 -3.93 -3.09
CA ASN A 15 -13.97 -4.36 -3.99
C ASN A 15 -14.30 -5.87 -3.89
N ASN A 16 -14.40 -6.38 -2.66
CA ASN A 16 -14.68 -7.80 -2.34
C ASN A 16 -13.56 -8.79 -2.74
N VAL A 17 -12.38 -8.30 -3.12
CA VAL A 17 -11.19 -9.11 -3.43
C VAL A 17 -10.14 -8.91 -2.35
N ILE A 18 -9.52 -10.01 -1.91
CA ILE A 18 -8.41 -9.96 -0.95
C ILE A 18 -7.11 -9.71 -1.71
N LEU A 19 -6.40 -8.65 -1.34
CA LEU A 19 -5.06 -8.33 -1.81
C LEU A 19 -4.04 -8.66 -0.70
N PRO A 20 -3.26 -9.75 -0.85
CA PRO A 20 -2.28 -10.16 0.15
C PRO A 20 -0.97 -9.39 -0.02
N GLY A 21 -0.83 -8.25 0.65
CA GLY A 21 0.45 -7.54 0.74
C GLY A 21 0.31 -6.02 0.65
N ALA A 22 1.40 -5.37 0.24
CA ALA A 22 1.38 -3.95 -0.09
C ALA A 22 0.51 -3.70 -1.34
N VAL A 23 -0.20 -2.60 -1.35
CA VAL A 23 -1.18 -2.29 -2.39
C VAL A 23 -1.01 -0.89 -2.95
N LEU A 24 -1.29 -0.76 -4.24
CA LEU A 24 -1.52 0.52 -4.90
C LEU A 24 -3.01 0.64 -5.22
N LEU A 25 -3.69 1.57 -4.56
CA LEU A 25 -5.09 1.89 -4.75
C LEU A 25 -5.20 3.11 -5.68
N LEU A 26 -5.92 2.93 -6.78
CA LEU A 26 -6.19 3.98 -7.77
C LEU A 26 -7.70 4.23 -7.84
N PRO A 27 -8.18 5.36 -8.41
CA PRO A 27 -9.61 5.69 -8.40
C PRO A 27 -10.53 4.60 -8.97
N LYS A 28 -10.03 3.83 -9.95
CA LYS A 28 -10.81 2.81 -10.69
C LYS A 28 -10.27 1.38 -10.59
N THR A 29 -9.09 1.18 -10.03
CA THR A 29 -8.45 -0.14 -9.94
C THR A 29 -7.54 -0.24 -8.72
N SER A 30 -7.05 -1.44 -8.43
CA SER A 30 -6.09 -1.70 -7.36
C SER A 30 -5.11 -2.78 -7.81
N PHE A 31 -3.86 -2.68 -7.38
CA PHE A 31 -2.81 -3.64 -7.69
C PHE A 31 -2.04 -4.04 -6.43
N LEU A 32 -1.47 -5.24 -6.45
CA LEU A 32 -0.36 -5.54 -5.55
C LEU A 32 0.84 -4.70 -5.94
N TRP A 33 1.52 -4.17 -4.93
CA TRP A 33 2.69 -3.31 -5.08
C TRP A 33 3.91 -4.05 -4.58
N ASN A 34 4.96 -4.13 -5.40
CA ASN A 34 6.14 -4.95 -5.13
C ASN A 34 7.12 -4.23 -4.17
N VAL A 35 6.69 -4.03 -2.93
CA VAL A 35 7.40 -3.37 -1.84
C VAL A 35 7.05 -4.13 -0.56
N ASN A 36 8.05 -4.48 0.25
CA ASN A 36 7.85 -5.23 1.49
C ASN A 36 8.01 -4.35 2.74
N SER A 37 8.77 -3.26 2.64
CA SER A 37 9.04 -2.37 3.77
C SER A 37 9.19 -0.91 3.33
N MET A 38 9.43 0.00 4.29
CA MET A 38 9.63 1.42 3.99
C MET A 38 10.85 1.68 3.12
N GLU A 39 11.88 0.84 3.26
CA GLU A 39 13.15 0.93 2.54
C GLU A 39 12.98 0.62 1.04
N ASP A 40 11.98 -0.19 0.69
CA ASP A 40 11.65 -0.52 -0.70
C ASP A 40 10.87 0.62 -1.40
N ILE A 41 10.37 1.61 -0.64
CA ILE A 41 9.56 2.71 -1.16
C ILE A 41 10.47 3.78 -1.78
N THR A 42 10.59 3.72 -3.10
CA THR A 42 11.44 4.60 -3.91
C THR A 42 10.62 5.37 -4.93
N VAL A 43 11.22 6.39 -5.55
CA VAL A 43 10.64 7.09 -6.70
C VAL A 43 10.24 6.11 -7.80
N ASP A 44 11.12 5.15 -8.12
CA ASP A 44 10.85 4.14 -9.14
C ASP A 44 9.65 3.26 -8.82
N SER A 45 9.45 2.93 -7.53
CA SER A 45 8.31 2.12 -7.10
C SER A 45 6.95 2.83 -7.27
N LEU A 46 6.95 4.17 -7.36
CA LEU A 46 5.74 5.02 -7.43
C LEU A 46 5.61 5.82 -8.73
N LYS A 47 6.60 5.78 -9.62
CA LYS A 47 6.56 6.50 -10.91
C LYS A 47 5.35 6.17 -11.77
N VAL A 48 4.75 5.00 -11.60
CA VAL A 48 3.52 4.61 -12.31
C VAL A 48 2.40 5.62 -12.10
N LEU A 49 2.35 6.30 -10.95
CA LEU A 49 1.31 7.28 -10.61
C LEU A 49 1.31 8.49 -11.55
N THR A 50 2.46 8.84 -12.14
CA THR A 50 2.58 9.97 -13.08
C THR A 50 2.13 9.63 -14.49
N MET A 51 1.96 8.33 -14.79
CA MET A 51 1.60 7.83 -16.11
C MET A 51 0.09 7.63 -16.28
N LEU A 52 -0.69 7.91 -15.23
CA LEU A 52 -2.13 7.66 -15.20
C LEU A 52 -2.94 8.82 -15.78
N SER A 53 -4.08 8.48 -16.37
CA SER A 53 -5.11 9.43 -16.81
C SER A 53 -6.47 9.07 -16.19
N PRO A 54 -7.16 10.00 -15.50
CA PRO A 54 -6.73 11.37 -15.20
C PRO A 54 -5.50 11.42 -14.28
N ARG A 55 -4.76 12.54 -14.32
CA ARG A 55 -3.57 12.76 -13.50
C ARG A 55 -3.93 12.69 -12.02
N ILE A 56 -3.17 11.93 -11.25
CA ILE A 56 -3.31 11.88 -9.78
C ILE A 56 -3.00 13.27 -9.20
N GLU A 57 -3.87 13.76 -8.33
CA GLU A 57 -3.71 15.05 -7.63
C GLU A 57 -3.08 14.88 -6.26
N VAL A 58 -3.39 13.75 -5.61
CA VAL A 58 -2.97 13.45 -4.24
C VAL A 58 -2.67 11.97 -4.10
N CYS A 59 -1.55 11.66 -3.47
CA CYS A 59 -1.18 10.32 -3.07
C CYS A 59 -1.09 10.24 -1.55
N ILE A 60 -1.75 9.25 -0.97
CA ILE A 60 -1.62 8.93 0.45
C ILE A 60 -0.68 7.74 0.60
N LEU A 61 0.41 7.91 1.35
CA LEU A 61 1.33 6.84 1.68
C LEU A 61 0.93 6.20 3.02
N GLY A 62 0.40 4.98 2.97
CA GLY A 62 0.15 4.12 4.12
C GLY A 62 1.43 3.39 4.53
N THR A 63 1.96 3.73 5.69
CA THR A 63 3.30 3.29 6.12
C THR A 63 3.30 2.06 7.03
N GLY A 64 2.21 1.29 7.01
CA GLY A 64 1.99 0.11 7.86
C GLY A 64 1.29 0.51 9.16
N ASN A 65 1.71 -0.06 10.28
CA ASN A 65 1.01 0.13 11.57
C ASN A 65 1.25 1.50 12.24
N ARG A 66 2.25 2.24 11.77
CA ARG A 66 2.65 3.52 12.37
C ARG A 66 3.06 4.47 11.28
N THR A 67 2.69 5.74 11.44
CA THR A 67 3.16 6.82 10.59
C THR A 67 4.67 6.90 10.63
N ARG A 68 5.31 6.71 9.48
CA ARG A 68 6.75 6.90 9.28
C ARG A 68 6.99 7.94 8.19
N ARG A 69 7.97 8.82 8.40
CA ARG A 69 8.31 9.84 7.41
C ARG A 69 8.98 9.18 6.20
N PRO A 70 8.49 9.41 4.96
CA PRO A 70 9.15 8.91 3.77
C PRO A 70 10.50 9.62 3.52
N PRO A 71 11.38 9.04 2.68
CA PRO A 71 12.62 9.68 2.26
C PRO A 71 12.38 11.08 1.70
N ALA A 72 13.26 12.03 2.03
CA ALA A 72 13.13 13.42 1.59
C ALA A 72 13.12 13.55 0.05
N GLU A 73 13.88 12.72 -0.63
CA GLU A 73 13.89 12.61 -2.10
C GLU A 73 12.51 12.27 -2.65
N LEU A 74 11.80 11.33 -2.03
CA LEU A 74 10.46 10.95 -2.47
C LEU A 74 9.48 12.11 -2.29
N ILE A 75 9.54 12.81 -1.16
CA ILE A 75 8.69 13.99 -0.89
C ILE A 75 8.94 15.08 -1.94
N SER A 76 10.22 15.38 -2.22
CA SER A 76 10.60 16.36 -3.24
C SER A 76 10.09 15.97 -4.62
N TRP A 77 10.29 14.71 -5.00
CA TRP A 77 9.84 14.20 -6.29
C TRP A 77 8.33 14.33 -6.48
N PHE A 78 7.51 13.97 -5.48
CA PHE A 78 6.05 14.18 -5.54
C PHE A 78 5.69 15.67 -5.77
N GLY A 79 6.39 16.57 -5.06
CA GLY A 79 6.25 18.02 -5.26
C GLY A 79 6.57 18.46 -6.68
N ASP A 80 7.68 17.98 -7.27
CA ASP A 80 8.07 18.26 -8.65
C ASP A 80 7.07 17.70 -9.66
N GLN A 81 6.45 16.56 -9.34
CA GLN A 81 5.36 15.99 -10.13
C GLN A 81 4.02 16.70 -9.91
N GLY A 82 3.94 17.75 -9.07
CA GLY A 82 2.70 18.46 -8.76
C GLY A 82 1.62 17.58 -8.14
N ILE A 83 2.02 16.52 -7.43
CA ILE A 83 1.14 15.59 -6.73
C ILE A 83 1.34 15.82 -5.24
N SER A 84 0.28 16.16 -4.51
CA SER A 84 0.36 16.27 -3.05
C SER A 84 0.64 14.91 -2.42
N LEU A 85 1.61 14.83 -1.50
CA LEU A 85 1.93 13.61 -0.77
C LEU A 85 1.60 13.79 0.72
N ASP A 86 0.65 13.00 1.20
CA ASP A 86 0.38 12.80 2.63
C ASP A 86 0.87 11.43 3.06
N PHE A 87 1.29 11.26 4.32
CA PHE A 87 1.72 9.97 4.85
C PHE A 87 1.19 9.74 6.26
N MET A 88 0.70 8.52 6.51
CA MET A 88 0.06 8.09 7.75
C MET A 88 0.19 6.58 7.93
N ASP A 89 -0.35 6.00 9.00
CA ASP A 89 -0.53 4.54 9.08
C ASP A 89 -1.54 4.06 8.01
N SER A 90 -1.43 2.79 7.62
CA SER A 90 -2.21 2.23 6.51
C SER A 90 -3.71 2.23 6.78
N VAL A 91 -4.15 2.07 8.04
CA VAL A 91 -5.58 2.05 8.38
C VAL A 91 -6.20 3.42 8.13
N ASN A 92 -5.55 4.48 8.62
CA ASN A 92 -5.98 5.85 8.32
C ASN A 92 -5.87 6.16 6.83
N ALA A 93 -4.82 5.68 6.14
CA ALA A 93 -4.67 5.88 4.70
C ALA A 93 -5.84 5.29 3.90
N PHE A 94 -6.33 4.10 4.24
CA PHE A 94 -7.50 3.50 3.59
C PHE A 94 -8.76 4.34 3.77
N ALA A 95 -9.00 4.83 4.99
CA ALA A 95 -10.14 5.68 5.29
C ALA A 95 -10.08 7.00 4.52
N THR A 96 -8.92 7.68 4.53
CA THR A 96 -8.73 8.92 3.79
C THR A 96 -8.86 8.72 2.28
N PHE A 97 -8.32 7.63 1.73
CA PHE A 97 -8.47 7.30 0.31
C PHE A 97 -9.95 7.15 -0.09
N ASN A 98 -10.72 6.41 0.70
CA ASN A 98 -12.16 6.23 0.45
C ASN A 98 -12.91 7.58 0.48
N VAL A 99 -12.61 8.44 1.46
CA VAL A 99 -13.23 9.77 1.57
C VAL A 99 -12.90 10.63 0.34
N LEU A 100 -11.61 10.78 0.01
CA LEU A 100 -11.20 11.62 -1.13
C LEU A 100 -11.78 11.13 -2.45
N THR A 101 -11.78 9.82 -2.69
CA THR A 101 -12.37 9.26 -3.91
C THR A 101 -13.90 9.41 -3.94
N GLN A 102 -14.58 9.30 -2.80
CA GLN A 102 -16.02 9.56 -2.68
C GLN A 102 -16.36 11.03 -2.94
N GLU A 103 -15.48 11.96 -2.57
CA GLU A 103 -15.58 13.39 -2.90
C GLU A 103 -15.25 13.72 -4.37
N GLY A 104 -14.88 12.72 -5.17
CA GLY A 104 -14.57 12.88 -6.60
C GLY A 104 -13.14 13.39 -6.87
N ARG A 105 -12.26 13.41 -5.86
CA ARG A 105 -10.85 13.74 -6.04
C ARG A 105 -10.14 12.64 -6.80
N VAL A 106 -9.14 13.01 -7.62
CA VAL A 106 -8.27 12.05 -8.30
C VAL A 106 -7.16 11.61 -7.35
N ALA A 107 -7.54 10.82 -6.34
CA ALA A 107 -6.64 10.34 -5.29
C ALA A 107 -6.08 8.94 -5.60
N ALA A 108 -4.82 8.71 -5.20
CA ALA A 108 -4.22 7.40 -5.10
C ALA A 108 -3.80 7.11 -3.64
N ALA A 109 -3.62 5.84 -3.30
CA ALA A 109 -2.94 5.46 -2.07
C ALA A 109 -1.96 4.31 -2.32
N ALA A 110 -0.78 4.39 -1.71
CA ALA A 110 0.22 3.33 -1.72
C ALA A 110 0.42 2.88 -0.28
N CYS A 111 0.05 1.65 0.05
CA CYS A 111 -0.03 1.21 1.44
C CYS A 111 0.74 -0.08 1.66
N LEU A 112 1.59 -0.08 2.69
CA LEU A 112 2.14 -1.30 3.28
C LEU A 112 1.03 -2.08 4.01
N PRO A 113 1.18 -3.40 4.17
CA PRO A 113 0.24 -4.20 4.95
C PRO A 113 0.27 -3.83 6.45
N VAL A 114 -0.74 -4.29 7.18
CA VAL A 114 -0.86 -4.12 8.64
C VAL A 114 -0.32 -5.35 9.40
N GLU A 115 -0.07 -5.21 10.71
CA GLU A 115 0.65 -6.18 11.56
C GLU A 115 0.07 -7.58 11.54
N ASP A 116 -1.26 -7.71 11.51
CA ASP A 116 -1.93 -9.02 11.51
C ASP A 116 -1.56 -9.85 10.27
N TYR A 117 -1.33 -9.19 9.14
CA TYR A 117 -0.86 -9.83 7.93
C TYR A 117 0.63 -10.18 8.00
N GLU A 118 1.47 -9.28 8.54
CA GLU A 118 2.90 -9.54 8.71
C GLU A 118 3.15 -10.75 9.63
N LYS A 119 2.47 -10.81 10.78
CA LYS A 119 2.53 -11.94 11.71
C LYS A 119 2.12 -13.26 11.05
N GLN A 120 1.06 -13.22 10.23
CA GLN A 120 0.61 -14.40 9.50
C GLN A 120 1.64 -14.84 8.45
N LEU A 121 2.26 -13.92 7.72
CA LEU A 121 3.34 -14.24 6.77
C LEU A 121 4.55 -14.85 7.47
N GLU A 122 4.97 -14.31 8.61
CA GLU A 122 6.06 -14.87 9.42
C GLU A 122 5.71 -16.28 9.91
N ALA A 123 4.50 -16.48 10.42
CA ALA A 123 4.01 -17.79 10.84
C ALA A 123 4.03 -18.82 9.69
N LEU A 124 3.60 -18.43 8.49
CA LEU A 124 3.62 -19.28 7.30
C LEU A 124 5.04 -19.61 6.83
N LYS A 125 5.96 -18.64 6.84
CA LYS A 125 7.38 -18.84 6.53
C LYS A 125 8.04 -19.81 7.51
N ASN A 126 7.76 -19.65 8.80
CA ASN A 126 8.28 -20.53 9.85
C ASN A 126 7.71 -21.95 9.75
N ALA A 127 6.42 -22.10 9.44
CA ALA A 127 5.79 -23.40 9.22
C ALA A 127 6.31 -24.13 7.98
N SER A 128 6.74 -23.39 6.95
CA SER A 128 7.30 -23.94 5.70
C SER A 128 8.80 -24.25 5.80
N GLY A 129 9.48 -23.82 6.87
CA GLY A 129 10.92 -24.00 7.11
C GLY A 129 11.31 -25.30 7.83
N GLY A 130 10.39 -26.25 8.02
CA GLY A 130 10.68 -27.56 8.60
C GLY A 130 11.51 -28.43 7.66
N GLN A 131 12.75 -28.72 8.07
CA GLN A 131 13.69 -29.62 7.39
C GLN A 131 13.02 -30.97 7.05
N PRO A 132 13.16 -31.51 5.81
CA PRO A 132 12.60 -32.83 5.49
C PRO A 132 13.19 -33.89 6.44
N PRO A 133 12.41 -34.90 6.86
CA PRO A 133 12.90 -35.93 7.77
C PRO A 133 14.11 -36.61 7.13
N SER A 134 15.21 -36.64 7.87
CA SER A 134 16.39 -37.42 7.51
C SER A 134 15.99 -38.87 7.37
N GLU A 135 15.97 -39.40 6.14
CA GLU A 135 15.87 -40.83 5.88
C GLU A 135 17.02 -41.53 6.60
N LYS A 136 16.66 -42.41 7.53
CA LYS A 136 17.53 -43.45 8.08
C LYS A 136 17.22 -44.77 7.38
#